data_AF-A0AAU4UL34-F1
#
_entry.id   AF-A0AAU4UL34-F1
#
_cell.length_a   1.000
_cell.length_b   1.000
_cell.length_c   1.000
_cell.angle_alpha   90.00
_cell.angle_beta   90.00
_cell.angle_gamma   90.00
#
_symmetry.space_group_name_H-M   'P 1'
#
loop_
_entity.id
_entity.type
_entity.pdbx_description
1 polymer ?
#
loop_
_entity_poly.entity_id
_entity_poly.type
_entity_poly.pdbx_seq_one_letter_code
_entity_poly.pdbx_strand_id
1 'polypeptide(L)'
;MHFSFDPVTTAYLADNAGVSLVDATRCEHDHPAFSLTLPGRWLGKAATAGLPAPLTVVLARCSASYAVGAFLAYLLVTEGTEAIDAFMDEARAAAEEVTPVLRHLHVTGQGCCEAAYRTQGREHTCKNGAQT
;
A
#
# COMPACT_ATOMS: atom_id res chain seq x y z
N MET A 1 19.30 -9.29 11.23
CA MET A 1 18.52 -8.90 10.04
C MET A 1 18.98 -9.78 8.90
N HIS A 2 18.08 -10.54 8.29
CA HIS A 2 18.39 -11.54 7.25
C HIS A 2 17.64 -11.14 5.99
N PHE A 3 18.37 -10.88 4.90
CA PHE A 3 17.79 -10.61 3.59
C PHE A 3 17.86 -11.91 2.79
N SER A 4 16.71 -12.44 2.37
CA SER A 4 16.64 -13.59 1.45
C SER A 4 16.12 -13.13 0.10
N PHE A 5 16.74 -13.63 -0.97
CA PHE A 5 16.21 -13.50 -2.32
C PHE A 5 15.46 -14.80 -2.64
N ASP A 6 14.14 -14.76 -2.53
CA ASP A 6 13.29 -15.91 -2.80
C ASP A 6 12.64 -15.74 -4.18
N PRO A 7 12.98 -16.57 -5.18
CA PRO A 7 12.36 -16.49 -6.50
C PRO A 7 10.85 -16.75 -6.38
N VAL A 8 10.06 -15.89 -7.02
CA VAL A 8 8.60 -15.89 -6.89
C VAL A 8 8.00 -17.12 -7.60
N THR A 9 7.51 -18.08 -6.82
CA THR A 9 6.80 -19.29 -7.33
C THR A 9 5.27 -19.13 -7.29
N THR A 10 4.76 -18.25 -6.44
CA THR A 10 3.36 -17.81 -6.37
C THR A 10 3.37 -16.39 -5.81
N ALA A 11 2.77 -15.43 -6.52
CA ALA A 11 2.82 -14.02 -6.13
C ALA A 11 1.42 -13.42 -6.01
N TYR A 12 1.27 -12.42 -5.15
CA TYR A 12 0.13 -11.51 -5.20
C TYR A 12 0.54 -10.27 -6.00
N LEU A 13 -0.13 -10.03 -7.13
CA LEU A 13 0.02 -8.79 -7.88
C LEU A 13 -1.01 -7.80 -7.35
N ALA A 14 -0.53 -6.77 -6.67
CA ALA A 14 -1.35 -5.64 -6.24
C ALA A 14 -1.59 -4.71 -7.44
N ASP A 15 -2.85 -4.43 -7.74
CA ASP A 15 -3.24 -3.47 -8.78
C ASP A 15 -3.47 -2.07 -8.19
N ASN A 16 -3.67 -1.99 -6.87
CA ASN A 16 -3.86 -0.75 -6.12
C ASN A 16 -3.23 -0.87 -4.73
N ALA A 17 -3.05 0.26 -4.07
CA ALA A 17 -2.57 0.31 -2.70
C ALA A 17 -3.34 1.35 -1.88
N GLY A 18 -3.60 1.02 -0.63
CA GLY A 18 -4.19 1.92 0.36
C GLY A 18 -3.34 1.85 1.62
N VAL A 19 -3.24 2.97 2.33
CA VAL A 19 -2.46 3.05 3.57
C VAL A 19 -3.24 3.77 4.65
N SER A 20 -3.15 3.26 5.87
CA SER A 20 -3.63 3.93 7.08
C SER A 20 -2.65 3.76 8.23
N LEU A 21 -2.86 4.51 9.31
CA LEU A 21 -2.12 4.34 10.57
C LEU A 21 -2.87 3.37 11.49
N VAL A 22 -2.10 2.58 12.24
CA VAL A 22 -2.60 1.70 13.30
C VAL A 22 -2.00 2.17 14.62
N ASP A 23 -2.70 3.07 15.32
CA ASP A 23 -2.19 3.71 16.55
C ASP A 23 -1.96 2.73 17.71
N ALA A 24 -2.71 1.63 17.73
CA ALA A 24 -2.58 0.56 18.72
C ALA A 24 -1.27 -0.24 18.60
N THR A 25 -0.60 -0.16 17.45
CA THR A 25 0.65 -0.89 17.18
C THR A 25 1.75 0.12 16.91
N ARG A 26 2.79 0.13 17.75
CA ARG A 26 3.90 1.07 17.64
C ARG A 26 5.21 0.34 17.34
N CYS A 27 6.08 1.00 16.60
CA CYS A 27 7.44 0.50 16.38
C CYS A 27 8.34 0.79 17.60
N GLU A 28 9.57 0.26 17.59
CA GLU A 28 10.57 0.49 18.66
C GLU A 28 10.93 1.98 18.86
N HIS A 29 10.63 2.83 17.89
CA HIS A 29 10.84 4.29 17.94
C HIS A 29 9.59 5.07 18.34
N ASP A 30 8.58 4.38 18.88
CA ASP A 30 7.32 4.96 19.34
C ASP A 30 6.50 5.68 18.25
N HIS A 31 6.56 5.18 17.00
CA HIS A 31 5.70 5.66 15.92
C HIS A 31 4.60 4.64 15.60
N PRO A 32 3.37 5.08 15.24
CA PRO A 32 2.32 4.17 14.81
C PRO A 32 2.75 3.37 13.57
N ALA A 33 2.29 2.13 13.50
CA ALA A 33 2.49 1.26 12.35
C ALA A 33 1.61 1.70 11.17
N PHE A 34 1.99 1.27 9.97
CA PHE A 34 1.16 1.38 8.78
C PHE A 34 0.32 0.12 8.61
N SER A 35 -0.92 0.27 8.17
CA SER A 35 -1.67 -0.82 7.54
C SER A 35 -1.67 -0.56 6.04
N LEU A 36 -1.09 -1.47 5.26
CA LEU A 36 -1.14 -1.45 3.80
C LEU A 36 -2.19 -2.43 3.33
N THR A 37 -3.18 -1.93 2.61
CA THR A 37 -4.19 -2.73 1.93
C THR A 37 -3.83 -2.81 0.46
N LEU A 38 -3.74 -4.03 -0.07
CA LEU A 38 -3.31 -4.34 -1.43
C LEU A 38 -4.39 -5.18 -2.12
N PRO A 39 -5.33 -4.57 -2.85
CA PRO A 39 -6.23 -5.26 -3.76
C PRO A 39 -5.48 -5.71 -5.00
N GLY A 40 -5.86 -6.86 -5.51
CA GLY A 40 -5.15 -7.48 -6.60
C GLY A 40 -5.52 -8.95 -6.77
N ARG A 41 -4.60 -9.74 -7.31
CA ARG A 41 -4.84 -11.15 -7.66
C ARG A 41 -3.60 -12.00 -7.47
N TRP A 42 -3.83 -13.29 -7.18
CA TRP A 42 -2.75 -14.27 -7.15
C TRP A 42 -2.34 -14.68 -8.57
N LEU A 43 -1.05 -14.59 -8.88
CA LEU A 43 -0.43 -15.14 -10.08
C LEU A 43 -0.16 -16.64 -9.85
N GLY A 44 -0.46 -17.48 -10.84
CA GLY A 44 -0.15 -18.92 -10.80
C GLY A 44 -1.15 -19.79 -10.03
N LYS A 45 -2.18 -19.23 -9.39
CA LYS A 45 -3.35 -19.99 -8.89
C LYS A 45 -4.51 -19.85 -9.87
N ALA A 46 -5.12 -20.97 -10.26
CA ALA A 46 -6.40 -20.94 -10.98
C ALA A 46 -7.39 -20.15 -10.12
N ALA A 47 -8.09 -19.18 -10.73
CA ALA A 47 -9.04 -18.31 -10.04
C ALA A 47 -10.13 -19.14 -9.35
N THR A 48 -9.91 -19.50 -8.09
CA THR A 48 -10.91 -20.16 -7.26
C THR A 48 -12.04 -19.16 -7.03
N ALA A 49 -13.25 -19.56 -7.41
CA ALA A 49 -14.45 -18.73 -7.45
C ALA A 49 -14.62 -17.86 -6.19
N GLY A 50 -14.46 -16.54 -6.38
CA GLY A 50 -14.55 -15.50 -5.37
C GLY A 50 -13.55 -14.38 -5.69
N LEU A 51 -13.95 -13.12 -5.56
CA LEU A 51 -12.98 -12.01 -5.64
C LEU A 51 -11.94 -12.23 -4.52
N PRO A 52 -10.64 -12.31 -4.82
CA PRO A 52 -9.63 -12.49 -3.78
C PRO A 52 -9.75 -11.34 -2.79
N ALA A 53 -9.85 -11.68 -1.49
CA ALA A 53 -9.80 -10.67 -0.45
C ALA A 53 -8.52 -9.84 -0.59
N PRO A 54 -8.58 -8.51 -0.41
CA PRO A 54 -7.38 -7.69 -0.47
C PRO A 54 -6.37 -8.17 0.57
N LEU A 55 -5.09 -8.20 0.20
CA LEU A 55 -4.02 -8.52 1.15
C LEU A 55 -3.80 -7.31 2.04
N THR A 56 -3.99 -7.46 3.35
CA THR A 56 -3.69 -6.39 4.32
C THR A 56 -2.48 -6.77 5.15
N VAL A 57 -1.48 -5.90 5.20
CA VAL A 57 -0.24 -6.10 5.95
C VAL A 57 -0.04 -4.94 6.92
N VAL A 58 0.18 -5.26 8.19
CA VAL A 58 0.60 -4.26 9.18
C VAL A 58 2.12 -4.23 9.21
N LEU A 59 2.70 -3.08 8.89
CA LEU A 59 4.14 -2.84 8.88
C LEU A 59 4.50 -1.82 9.95
N ALA A 60 5.37 -2.20 10.88
CA ALA A 60 6.00 -1.23 11.76
C ALA A 60 6.71 -0.16 10.92
N ARG A 61 6.64 1.11 11.34
CA ARG A 61 7.16 2.23 10.54
C ARG A 61 8.65 2.08 10.20
N CYS A 62 9.46 1.55 11.12
CA CYS A 62 10.87 1.25 10.86
C CYS A 62 11.07 0.14 9.81
N SER A 63 10.24 -0.91 9.84
CA SER A 63 10.26 -1.98 8.84
C SER A 63 9.82 -1.47 7.46
N ALA A 64 8.84 -0.56 7.39
CA ALA A 64 8.45 0.07 6.14
C ALA A 64 9.59 0.91 5.55
N SER A 65 10.29 1.71 6.36
CA SER A 65 11.48 2.45 5.92
C SER A 65 12.58 1.51 5.42
N TYR A 66 12.79 0.38 6.10
CA TYR A 66 13.77 -0.61 5.66
C TYR A 66 13.38 -1.25 4.32
N ALA A 67 12.10 -1.59 4.12
CA ALA A 67 11.61 -2.16 2.86
C ALA A 67 11.84 -1.19 1.68
N VAL A 68 11.55 0.10 1.86
CA VAL A 68 11.86 1.13 0.85
C VAL A 68 13.36 1.17 0.54
N GLY A 69 14.22 1.18 1.55
CA GLY A 69 15.67 1.14 1.35
C GLY A 69 16.14 -0.11 0.60
N ALA A 70 15.56 -1.27 0.89
CA ALA A 70 15.86 -2.52 0.19
C ALA A 70 15.45 -2.49 -1.28
N PHE A 71 14.28 -1.91 -1.62
CA PHE A 71 13.87 -1.73 -3.00
C PHE A 71 14.82 -0.81 -3.77
N LEU A 72 15.21 0.33 -3.18
CA LEU A 72 16.16 1.25 -3.79
C LEU A 72 17.53 0.59 -4.00
N ALA A 73 18.02 -0.16 -3.02
CA ALA A 73 19.27 -0.90 -3.13
C ALA A 73 19.20 -1.98 -4.23
N TYR A 74 18.06 -2.65 -4.39
CA TYR A 74 17.86 -3.62 -5.47
C TYR A 74 17.95 -2.93 -6.84
N LEU A 75 17.17 -1.86 -7.06
CA LEU A 75 17.22 -1.08 -8.30
C LEU A 75 18.64 -0.57 -8.61
N LEU A 76 19.36 -0.07 -7.60
CA LEU A 76 20.74 0.38 -7.77
C LEU A 76 21.65 -0.72 -8.34
N VAL A 77 21.54 -1.93 -7.80
CA VAL A 77 22.42 -3.05 -8.14
C VAL A 77 22.02 -3.68 -9.48
N THR A 78 20.74 -3.69 -9.83
CA THR A 78 20.24 -4.37 -11.04
C THR A 78 20.11 -3.45 -12.26
N GLU A 79 19.80 -2.17 -12.05
CA GLU A 79 19.40 -1.23 -13.11
C GLU A 79 20.20 0.08 -13.07
N GLY A 80 20.90 0.36 -11.98
CA GLY A 80 21.77 1.53 -11.83
C GLY A 80 21.08 2.74 -11.23
N THR A 81 21.80 3.87 -11.20
CA THR A 81 21.34 5.10 -10.53
C THR A 81 20.16 5.77 -11.24
N GLU A 82 20.11 5.72 -12.57
CA GLU A 82 19.02 6.33 -13.35
C GLU A 82 17.66 5.71 -13.02
N ALA A 83 17.61 4.40 -12.73
CA ALA A 83 16.39 3.71 -12.33
C ALA A 83 15.87 4.16 -10.95
N ILE A 84 16.77 4.47 -10.02
CA ILE A 84 16.39 5.05 -8.72
C ILE A 84 15.79 6.43 -8.91
N ASP A 85 16.43 7.27 -9.72
CA ASP A 85 15.96 8.64 -9.93
C ASP A 85 14.55 8.64 -10.55
N ALA A 86 14.35 7.82 -11.59
CA ALA A 86 13.03 7.63 -12.21
C ALA A 86 11.98 7.14 -11.20
N PHE A 87 12.29 6.10 -10.43
CA PHE A 87 11.37 5.57 -9.42
C PHE A 87 11.02 6.61 -8.34
N MET A 88 12.01 7.38 -7.88
CA MET A 88 11.80 8.42 -6.88
C MET A 88 10.99 9.60 -7.42
N ASP A 89 11.14 9.94 -8.69
CA ASP A 89 10.33 10.97 -9.35
C ASP A 89 8.87 10.52 -9.51
N GLU A 90 8.63 9.26 -9.91
CA GLU A 90 7.28 8.67 -9.93
C GLU A 90 6.65 8.64 -8.54
N ALA A 91 7.41 8.23 -7.51
CA ALA A 91 6.91 8.18 -6.14
C ALA A 91 6.54 9.58 -5.61
N ARG A 92 7.32 10.61 -5.95
CA ARG A 92 7.00 12.01 -5.60
C ARG A 92 5.76 12.50 -6.33
N ALA A 93 5.65 12.26 -7.64
CA ALA A 93 4.47 12.63 -8.41
C ALA A 93 3.19 11.97 -7.85
N ALA A 94 3.26 10.68 -7.52
CA ALA A 94 2.16 9.97 -6.87
C ALA A 94 1.81 10.57 -5.49
N ALA A 95 2.81 10.96 -4.69
CA ALA A 95 2.57 11.60 -3.41
C ALA A 95 1.88 12.96 -3.57
N GLU A 96 2.29 13.77 -4.55
CA GLU A 96 1.67 15.05 -4.87
C GLU A 96 0.21 14.89 -5.32
N GLU A 97 -0.08 13.88 -6.16
CA GLU A 97 -1.42 13.56 -6.62
C GLU A 97 -2.34 13.10 -5.48
N VAL A 98 -1.83 12.23 -4.59
CA VAL A 98 -2.64 11.59 -3.53
C VAL A 98 -2.79 12.47 -2.29
N THR A 99 -1.86 13.40 -2.03
CA THR A 99 -1.91 14.30 -0.86
C THR A 99 -3.22 15.09 -0.71
N PRO A 100 -3.77 15.77 -1.74
CA PRO A 100 -5.03 16.49 -1.59
C PRO A 100 -6.21 15.55 -1.28
N VAL A 101 -6.21 14.34 -1.86
CA VAL A 101 -7.22 13.31 -1.59
C VAL A 101 -7.14 12.85 -0.13
N LEU A 102 -5.95 12.51 0.37
CA LEU A 102 -5.76 12.13 1.77
C LEU A 102 -6.14 13.25 2.74
N ARG A 103 -5.79 14.50 2.41
CA ARG A 103 -6.18 15.67 3.22
C ARG A 103 -7.70 15.80 3.29
N HIS A 104 -8.39 15.66 2.16
CA HIS A 104 -9.85 15.70 2.12
C HIS A 104 -10.47 14.61 2.98
N LEU A 105 -10.04 13.36 2.81
CA LEU A 105 -10.54 12.20 3.58
C LEU A 105 -10.29 12.36 5.09
N HIS A 106 -9.14 12.90 5.47
CA HIS A 106 -8.81 13.18 6.87
C HIS A 106 -9.72 14.25 7.47
N VAL A 107 -9.99 15.34 6.74
CA VAL A 107 -10.83 16.45 7.21
C VAL A 107 -12.30 16.06 7.30
N THR A 108 -12.81 15.28 6.35
CA THR A 108 -14.24 14.91 6.30
C THR A 108 -14.59 13.74 7.20
N GLY A 109 -13.61 13.05 7.81
CA GLY A 109 -13.85 11.83 8.59
C GLY A 109 -14.44 10.69 7.78
N GLN A 110 -14.51 10.82 6.45
CA GLN A 110 -15.03 9.80 5.56
C GLN A 110 -13.94 8.74 5.33
N GLY A 111 -13.95 7.69 6.15
CA GLY A 111 -13.23 6.45 5.85
C GLY A 111 -13.77 5.70 4.62
N CYS A 112 -14.86 6.18 4.02
CA CYS A 112 -15.54 5.53 2.91
C CYS A 112 -14.93 5.90 1.56
N CYS A 113 -13.74 5.38 1.27
CA CYS A 113 -13.32 5.11 -0.10
C CYS A 113 -13.41 3.61 -0.43
N GLU A 114 -13.81 2.73 0.49
CA GLU A 114 -13.76 1.28 0.25
C GLU A 114 -14.58 0.82 -0.98
N ALA A 115 -15.73 1.45 -1.26
CA ALA A 115 -16.51 1.19 -2.46
C ALA A 115 -15.82 1.69 -3.74
N ALA A 116 -15.43 2.97 -3.81
CA ALA A 116 -14.71 3.51 -4.96
C ALA A 116 -13.36 2.81 -5.20
N TYR A 117 -12.67 2.41 -4.13
CA TYR A 117 -11.42 1.68 -4.12
C TYR A 117 -11.57 0.23 -4.60
N ARG A 118 -12.65 -0.48 -4.20
CA ARG A 118 -12.95 -1.84 -4.68
C ARG A 118 -13.52 -1.85 -6.11
N THR A 119 -14.21 -0.80 -6.52
CA THR A 119 -14.98 -0.79 -7.78
C THR A 119 -14.42 0.16 -8.84
N GLN A 120 -13.21 0.70 -8.66
CA GLN A 120 -12.62 1.71 -9.57
C GLN A 120 -13.56 2.92 -9.80
N GLY A 121 -14.19 3.43 -8.74
CA GLY A 121 -15.10 4.58 -8.81
C GLY A 121 -16.50 4.30 -9.38
N ARG A 122 -16.84 3.05 -9.73
CA ARG A 122 -18.17 2.71 -10.27
C ARG A 122 -19.32 2.73 -9.25
N GLU A 123 -19.06 2.54 -7.97
CA GLU A 123 -20.10 2.56 -6.93
C GLU A 123 -19.91 3.75 -5.99
N HIS A 124 -20.76 4.77 -6.16
CA HIS A 124 -20.86 5.95 -5.28
C HIS A 124 -21.75 5.68 -4.07
N THR A 125 -21.45 4.67 -3.25
CA THR A 125 -22.24 4.37 -2.05
C THR A 125 -21.46 4.58 -0.77
N CYS A 126 -21.03 5.82 -0.52
CA CYS A 126 -20.62 6.24 0.82
C CYS A 126 -21.88 6.32 1.71
N LYS A 127 -22.23 5.25 2.40
CA LYS A 127 -23.20 5.34 3.50
C LYS A 127 -22.53 6.08 4.66
N ASN A 128 -23.08 7.25 4.99
CA ASN A 128 -22.75 7.98 6.21
C ASN A 128 -23.06 7.10 7.43
N GLY A 129 -22.05 6.40 7.94
CA GLY A 129 -22.10 5.85 9.29
C GLY A 129 -21.91 6.99 10.27
N ALA A 130 -23.00 7.67 10.65
CA ALA A 130 -23.01 8.54 11.81
C ALA A 130 -22.59 7.69 13.03
N GLN A 131 -21.38 7.92 13.54
CA GLN A 131 -21.02 7.43 14.86
C GLN A 131 -21.67 8.38 15.88
N THR A 132 -22.58 7.82 16.65
CA THR A 132 -23.12 8.41 17.88
C THR A 132 -22.16 8.13 19.02
#